data_AF-A0A1E3X5R0-F1
#
_entry.id   AF-A0A1E3X5R0-F1
#
_cell.length_a   1.000
_cell.length_b   1.000
_cell.length_c   1.000
_cell.angle_alpha   90.00
_cell.angle_beta   90.00
_cell.angle_gamma   90.00
#
_symmetry.space_group_name_H-M   'P 1'
#
loop_
_entity.id
_entity.type
_entity.pdbx_description
1 polymer ?
#
loop_
_entity_poly.entity_id
_entity_poly.type
_entity_poly.pdbx_seq_one_letter_code
_entity_poly.pdbx_strand_id
1 'polypeptide(L)'
;MVKKIKKPKYFVSSQLSKSYDWKLYPDAERFLKREIQKFLKQSPFARKLAKQIERNTSSYFFDWVDHIVIPRKEIDITKLKYSGFEKVDIPAPKDIEVYRLTKTIFPSILITESNIFELALKPENIDHFVKGLKIKISIKGKKYSPYRRAIIHKEKNHILSAVERRGTSGFTIEKNRKDIEAYKEALKLFSRRERLFDNDRIGILEVEKLIKNVIRTLSPARTADAFFRAERIYWERRNKVAKHQRKRHDLNGLGWGNHDHHTFRSSRKNFTYLIRIFEKLGFLCRERFFAGEKAGWGAQVLEHPDCNFVVFADVDITEMEKDTDFSHKGLKETKKLGTIGLWVALHGESILQSGMHHMAARFNFTQLRRDLNRAHIGTMKPFSDFSFLKQAFTKGEFWKVEKNRLDTLQKKRNNYLRTIQNISAKWSDRKSFREYSKTAGI
;
A
#
# COMPACT_ATOMS: atom_id res chain seq x y z
N MET A 1 31.57 29.59 0.54
CA MET A 1 30.13 29.96 0.52
C MET A 1 29.26 28.72 0.49
N VAL A 2 28.64 28.37 1.62
CA VAL A 2 27.75 27.20 1.76
C VAL A 2 26.41 27.52 1.08
N LYS A 3 26.13 26.89 -0.08
CA LYS A 3 24.82 26.99 -0.74
C LYS A 3 23.77 26.37 0.20
N LYS A 4 22.93 27.22 0.79
CA LYS A 4 21.72 26.83 1.54
C LYS A 4 20.88 25.91 0.66
N ILE A 5 20.85 24.63 0.99
CA ILE A 5 19.89 23.67 0.43
C ILE A 5 18.51 24.16 0.86
N LYS A 6 17.70 24.68 -0.09
CA LYS A 6 16.30 25.02 0.16
C LYS A 6 15.61 23.76 0.67
N LYS A 7 15.11 23.79 1.92
CA LYS A 7 14.23 22.74 2.45
C LYS A 7 13.05 22.60 1.47
N PRO A 8 12.65 21.38 1.05
CA PRO A 8 11.46 21.20 0.24
C PRO A 8 10.27 21.77 1.01
N LYS A 9 9.50 22.65 0.36
CA LYS A 9 8.20 23.10 0.87
C LYS A 9 7.26 21.90 0.83
N TYR A 10 7.02 21.28 1.97
CA TYR A 10 5.93 20.32 2.12
C TYR A 10 4.63 21.10 2.00
N PHE A 11 3.96 21.00 0.85
CA PHE A 11 2.59 21.46 0.70
C PHE A 11 1.71 20.50 1.50
N VAL A 12 1.30 20.92 2.70
CA VAL A 12 0.13 20.33 3.36
C VAL A 12 -1.06 20.84 2.56
N SER A 13 -1.54 20.05 1.60
CA SER A 13 -2.79 20.36 0.91
C SER A 13 -3.93 20.22 1.91
N SER A 14 -4.41 21.34 2.44
CA SER A 14 -5.61 21.42 3.26
C SER A 14 -6.91 21.35 2.44
N GLN A 15 -6.82 21.15 1.12
CA GLN A 15 -7.95 21.08 0.20
C GLN A 15 -8.04 19.68 -0.41
N LEU A 16 -8.65 18.75 0.33
CA LEU A 16 -9.17 17.52 -0.25
C LEU A 16 -10.35 17.88 -1.17
N SER A 17 -10.24 17.56 -2.47
CA SER A 17 -11.34 17.79 -3.42
C SER A 17 -12.56 16.96 -3.00
N LYS A 18 -13.76 17.53 -3.13
CA LYS A 18 -15.03 16.85 -2.81
C LYS A 18 -15.35 15.65 -3.70
N SER A 19 -14.56 15.37 -4.74
CA SER A 19 -14.60 14.12 -5.48
C SER A 19 -13.23 13.81 -6.08
N TYR A 20 -12.68 12.65 -5.73
CA TYR A 20 -11.55 12.08 -6.45
C TYR A 20 -12.10 11.37 -7.69
N ASP A 21 -11.59 11.71 -8.87
CA ASP A 21 -12.04 11.16 -10.14
C ASP A 21 -11.37 9.80 -10.42
N TRP A 22 -12.13 8.71 -10.21
CA TRP A 22 -11.73 7.33 -10.48
C TRP A 22 -11.87 6.94 -11.96
N LYS A 23 -11.31 7.77 -12.85
CA LYS A 23 -11.40 7.53 -14.29
C LYS A 23 -10.60 6.30 -14.71
N LEU A 24 -11.14 5.55 -15.68
CA LEU A 24 -10.42 4.48 -16.36
C LEU A 24 -9.56 5.03 -17.49
N TYR A 25 -8.43 4.37 -17.76
CA TYR A 25 -7.49 4.74 -18.82
C TYR A 25 -7.25 3.59 -19.81
N PRO A 26 -8.29 3.14 -20.52
CA PRO A 26 -8.20 1.97 -21.39
C PRO A 26 -7.25 2.20 -22.58
N ASP A 27 -7.13 3.42 -23.08
CA ASP A 27 -6.17 3.76 -24.14
C ASP A 27 -4.72 3.62 -23.68
N ALA A 28 -4.39 4.14 -22.50
CA ALA A 28 -3.07 3.96 -21.89
C ALA A 28 -2.77 2.49 -21.63
N GLU A 29 -3.73 1.74 -21.09
CA GLU A 29 -3.56 0.31 -20.83
C GLU A 29 -3.31 -0.48 -22.13
N ARG A 30 -4.09 -0.21 -23.19
CA ARG A 30 -3.89 -0.81 -24.52
C ARG A 30 -2.53 -0.45 -25.11
N PHE A 31 -2.13 0.82 -25.01
CA PHE A 31 -0.82 1.30 -25.45
C PHE A 31 0.30 0.49 -24.76
N LEU A 32 0.29 0.44 -23.43
CA LEU A 32 1.32 -0.26 -22.65
C LEU A 32 1.36 -1.77 -22.96
N LYS A 33 0.20 -2.43 -23.02
CA LYS A 33 0.10 -3.85 -23.40
C LYS A 33 0.69 -4.09 -24.78
N ARG A 34 0.40 -3.23 -25.76
CA ARG A 34 0.95 -3.33 -27.11
C ARG A 34 2.48 -3.21 -27.11
N GLU A 35 3.04 -2.23 -26.41
CA GLU A 35 4.49 -2.03 -26.34
C GLU A 35 5.20 -3.18 -25.63
N ILE A 36 4.63 -3.72 -24.55
CA ILE A 36 5.14 -4.95 -23.91
C ILE A 36 5.10 -6.14 -24.88
N GLN A 37 4.00 -6.35 -25.60
CA GLN A 37 3.89 -7.46 -26.55
C GLN A 37 4.85 -7.32 -27.73
N LYS A 38 5.06 -6.12 -28.26
CA LYS A 38 6.10 -5.85 -29.27
C LYS A 38 7.47 -6.27 -28.76
N PHE A 39 7.86 -5.86 -27.55
CA PHE A 39 9.13 -6.24 -26.94
C PHE A 39 9.26 -7.76 -26.77
N LEU A 40 8.22 -8.44 -26.25
CA LEU A 40 8.24 -9.89 -26.04
C LEU A 40 8.30 -10.71 -27.34
N LYS A 41 7.84 -10.16 -28.47
CA LYS A 41 8.03 -10.80 -29.79
C LYS A 41 9.50 -10.82 -30.18
N GLN A 42 10.23 -9.73 -29.91
CA GLN A 42 11.63 -9.56 -30.29
C GLN A 42 12.63 -10.23 -29.32
N SER A 43 12.24 -10.53 -28.08
CA SER A 43 13.11 -11.21 -27.11
C SER A 43 12.54 -12.58 -26.67
N PRO A 44 13.02 -13.70 -27.24
CA PRO A 44 12.65 -15.04 -26.80
C PRO A 44 12.93 -15.30 -25.32
N PHE A 45 14.04 -14.77 -24.81
CA PHE A 45 14.39 -14.84 -23.39
C PHE A 45 13.33 -14.17 -22.51
N ALA A 46 12.96 -12.92 -22.82
CA ALA A 46 11.96 -12.18 -22.05
C ALA A 46 10.59 -12.86 -22.11
N ARG A 47 10.21 -13.40 -23.26
CA ARG A 47 8.97 -14.17 -23.44
C ARG A 47 8.93 -15.43 -22.58
N LYS A 48 10.04 -16.17 -22.50
CA LYS A 48 10.15 -17.35 -21.63
C LYS A 48 10.05 -16.95 -20.15
N LEU A 49 10.75 -15.88 -19.75
CA LEU A 49 10.69 -15.39 -18.37
C LEU A 49 9.30 -14.90 -18.00
N ALA A 50 8.61 -14.17 -18.89
CA ALA A 50 7.24 -13.71 -18.69
C ALA A 50 6.31 -14.89 -18.39
N LYS A 51 6.32 -15.93 -19.24
CA LYS A 51 5.53 -17.16 -19.01
C LYS A 51 5.85 -17.82 -17.67
N GLN A 52 7.13 -17.85 -17.28
CA GLN A 52 7.55 -18.43 -16.01
C GLN A 52 7.02 -17.63 -14.82
N ILE A 53 7.13 -16.29 -14.87
CA ILE A 53 6.61 -15.40 -13.83
C ILE A 53 5.11 -15.62 -13.69
N GLU A 54 4.34 -15.47 -14.77
CA GLU A 54 2.88 -15.58 -14.75
C GLU A 54 2.41 -16.93 -14.19
N ARG A 55 3.05 -18.03 -14.61
CA ARG A 55 2.76 -19.38 -14.10
C ARG A 55 3.06 -19.51 -12.61
N ASN A 56 4.21 -19.02 -12.16
CA ASN A 56 4.66 -19.21 -10.79
C ASN A 56 3.84 -18.37 -9.79
N THR A 57 3.48 -17.14 -10.18
CA THR A 57 2.88 -16.14 -9.28
C THR A 57 1.38 -15.95 -9.45
N SER A 58 0.77 -16.48 -10.52
CA SER A 58 -0.61 -16.18 -10.93
C SER A 58 -0.86 -14.68 -11.17
N SER A 59 0.13 -13.93 -11.63
CA SER A 59 -0.01 -12.52 -12.03
C SER A 59 0.12 -12.35 -13.54
N TYR A 60 -0.13 -11.14 -14.05
CA TYR A 60 0.28 -10.79 -15.41
C TYR A 60 1.71 -10.27 -15.42
N PHE A 61 2.46 -10.49 -16.49
CA PHE A 61 3.81 -9.93 -16.63
C PHE A 61 3.79 -8.39 -16.59
N PHE A 62 2.72 -7.79 -17.11
CA PHE A 62 2.42 -6.36 -17.02
C PHE A 62 2.54 -5.81 -15.58
N ASP A 63 2.12 -6.58 -14.57
CA ASP A 63 2.11 -6.14 -13.17
C ASP A 63 3.51 -5.99 -12.57
N TRP A 64 4.53 -6.51 -13.25
CA TRP A 64 5.94 -6.47 -12.85
C TRP A 64 6.77 -5.45 -13.62
N VAL A 65 6.18 -4.72 -14.57
CA VAL A 65 6.89 -3.69 -15.32
C VAL A 65 7.00 -2.41 -14.47
N ASP A 66 8.22 -1.90 -14.35
CA ASP A 66 8.53 -0.61 -13.70
C ASP A 66 8.33 0.54 -14.70
N HIS A 67 8.98 0.42 -15.85
CA HIS A 67 8.94 1.39 -16.93
C HIS A 67 9.29 0.75 -18.26
N ILE A 68 8.99 1.49 -19.34
CA ILE A 68 9.34 1.15 -20.71
C ILE A 68 10.16 2.30 -21.28
N VAL A 69 11.33 2.01 -21.84
CA VAL A 69 12.12 2.98 -22.62
C VAL A 69 11.85 2.73 -24.10
N ILE A 70 11.48 3.77 -24.83
CA ILE A 70 11.12 3.71 -26.25
C ILE A 70 11.95 4.73 -27.03
N PRO A 71 12.54 4.36 -28.19
CA PRO A 71 13.22 5.31 -29.07
C PRO A 71 12.29 6.45 -29.51
N ARG A 72 12.80 7.68 -29.55
CA ARG A 72 12.05 8.88 -29.94
C ARG A 72 11.35 8.72 -31.29
N LYS A 73 12.00 8.03 -32.23
CA LYS A 73 11.53 7.75 -33.59
C LYS A 73 10.40 6.72 -33.66
N GLU A 74 10.21 5.90 -32.61
CA GLU A 74 9.20 4.84 -32.57
C GLU A 74 7.93 5.24 -31.82
N ILE A 75 7.86 6.48 -31.31
CA ILE A 75 6.76 6.95 -30.46
C ILE A 75 6.14 8.26 -30.94
N ASP A 76 4.81 8.24 -31.05
CA ASP A 76 3.98 9.41 -31.29
C ASP A 76 3.62 10.07 -29.94
N ILE A 77 4.24 11.21 -29.65
CA ILE A 77 4.04 11.96 -28.40
C ILE A 77 2.62 12.48 -28.27
N THR A 78 2.00 12.85 -29.40
CA THR A 78 0.63 13.37 -29.40
C THR A 78 -0.33 12.27 -28.96
N LYS A 79 -0.19 11.05 -29.49
CA LYS A 79 -0.97 9.88 -29.05
C LYS A 79 -0.66 9.46 -27.61
N LEU A 80 0.60 9.56 -27.19
CA LEU A 80 0.99 9.28 -25.81
C LEU A 80 0.28 10.24 -24.83
N LYS A 81 0.32 11.54 -25.13
CA LYS A 81 -0.38 12.57 -24.35
C LYS A 81 -1.90 12.40 -24.37
N TYR A 82 -2.47 12.08 -25.53
CA TYR A 82 -3.90 11.79 -25.64
C TYR A 82 -4.35 10.60 -24.77
N SER A 83 -3.46 9.63 -24.56
CA SER A 83 -3.70 8.50 -23.65
C SER A 83 -3.62 8.89 -22.15
N GLY A 84 -3.31 10.15 -21.84
CA GLY A 84 -3.24 10.72 -20.50
C GLY A 84 -1.83 10.81 -19.90
N PHE A 85 -0.79 10.40 -20.62
CA PHE A 85 0.58 10.52 -20.12
C PHE A 85 1.09 11.96 -20.24
N GLU A 86 1.64 12.47 -19.16
CA GLU A 86 2.18 13.83 -19.07
C GLU A 86 3.69 13.79 -18.90
N LYS A 87 4.40 14.73 -19.54
CA LYS A 87 5.84 14.90 -19.31
C LYS A 87 6.05 15.40 -17.88
N VAL A 88 6.91 14.74 -17.14
CA VAL A 88 7.24 15.09 -15.74
C VAL A 88 8.72 15.43 -15.62
N ASP A 89 9.02 16.43 -14.80
CA ASP A 89 10.39 16.80 -14.47
C ASP A 89 10.84 16.07 -13.19
N ILE A 90 11.50 14.93 -13.38
CA ILE A 90 12.06 14.13 -12.30
C ILE A 90 13.47 13.66 -12.67
N PRO A 91 14.33 13.31 -11.68
CA PRO A 91 15.70 12.91 -11.97
C PRO A 91 15.77 11.73 -12.95
N ALA A 92 16.32 11.96 -14.13
CA ALA A 92 16.58 10.95 -15.17
C ALA A 92 17.92 11.27 -15.87
N PRO A 93 18.48 10.35 -16.69
CA PRO A 93 19.60 10.67 -17.56
C PRO A 93 19.28 11.85 -18.50
N LYS A 94 20.28 12.65 -18.90
CA LYS A 94 20.08 13.92 -19.63
C LYS A 94 19.28 13.76 -20.93
N ASP A 95 19.49 12.66 -21.65
CA ASP A 95 18.86 12.41 -22.97
C ASP A 95 17.58 11.54 -22.85
N ILE A 96 16.93 11.59 -21.69
CA ILE A 96 15.71 10.83 -21.40
C ILE A 96 14.59 11.79 -20.98
N GLU A 97 13.51 11.80 -21.74
CA GLU A 97 12.25 12.41 -21.29
C GLU A 97 11.43 11.39 -20.52
N VAL A 98 10.77 11.82 -19.44
CA VAL A 98 9.92 10.94 -18.63
C VAL A 98 8.46 11.37 -18.76
N TYR A 99 7.61 10.39 -19.06
CA TYR A 99 6.16 10.55 -19.16
C TYR A 99 5.46 9.64 -18.15
N ARG A 100 4.47 10.20 -17.44
CA ARG A 100 3.69 9.49 -16.41
C ARG A 100 2.21 9.77 -16.53
N LEU A 101 1.42 8.76 -16.20
CA LEU A 101 0.01 8.90 -15.92
C LEU A 101 -0.18 8.89 -14.39
N THR A 102 -0.07 10.07 -13.76
CA THR A 102 0.03 10.25 -12.29
C THR A 102 -1.20 9.80 -11.52
N LYS A 103 -2.35 9.67 -12.18
CA LYS A 103 -3.61 9.19 -11.59
C LYS A 103 -3.71 7.66 -11.53
N THR A 104 -2.67 6.93 -11.95
CA THR A 104 -2.63 5.47 -12.00
C THR A 104 -1.28 4.93 -11.54
N ILE A 105 -1.24 3.62 -11.29
CA ILE A 105 -0.02 2.85 -11.00
C ILE A 105 0.66 2.30 -12.28
N PHE A 106 0.27 2.80 -13.45
CA PHE A 106 0.85 2.33 -14.71
C PHE A 106 2.35 2.63 -14.81
N PRO A 107 3.11 1.78 -15.53
CA PRO A 107 4.53 2.02 -15.76
C PRO A 107 4.79 3.38 -16.41
N SER A 108 5.91 4.00 -16.04
CA SER A 108 6.36 5.23 -16.72
C SER A 108 6.86 4.93 -18.13
N ILE A 109 6.73 5.89 -19.04
CA ILE A 109 7.33 5.85 -20.38
C ILE A 109 8.55 6.76 -20.40
N LEU A 110 9.69 6.22 -20.75
CA LEU A 110 10.95 6.95 -20.93
C LEU A 110 11.22 7.03 -22.43
N ILE A 111 11.53 8.23 -22.91
CA ILE A 111 11.78 8.45 -24.33
C ILE A 111 13.25 8.80 -24.49
N THR A 112 13.94 8.08 -25.38
CA THR A 112 15.38 8.23 -25.60
C THR A 112 15.69 8.56 -27.06
N GLU A 113 16.72 9.37 -27.29
CA GLU A 113 17.24 9.61 -28.66
C GLU A 113 18.02 8.40 -29.21
N SER A 114 18.43 7.48 -28.34
CA SER A 114 19.05 6.22 -28.77
C SER A 114 18.04 5.28 -29.44
N ASN A 115 18.54 4.27 -30.18
CA ASN A 115 17.67 3.26 -30.79
C ASN A 115 17.28 2.13 -29.81
N ILE A 116 17.41 2.34 -28.49
CA ILE A 116 17.19 1.32 -27.47
C ILE A 116 15.71 1.23 -27.11
N PHE A 117 15.16 0.02 -27.20
CA PHE A 117 13.88 -0.34 -26.58
C PHE A 117 14.18 -1.14 -25.31
N GLU A 118 13.83 -0.62 -24.14
CA GLU A 118 14.02 -1.32 -22.87
C GLU A 118 12.71 -1.60 -22.16
N LEU A 119 12.61 -2.81 -21.60
CA LEU A 119 11.56 -3.16 -20.66
C LEU A 119 12.19 -3.47 -19.29
N ALA A 120 11.83 -2.69 -18.27
CA ALA A 120 12.38 -2.84 -16.93
C ALA A 120 11.39 -3.51 -15.98
N LEU A 121 11.83 -4.53 -15.25
CA LEU A 121 11.06 -5.18 -14.19
C LEU A 121 11.28 -4.51 -12.84
N LYS A 122 10.29 -4.57 -11.94
CA LYS A 122 10.34 -4.04 -10.56
C LYS A 122 10.33 -5.13 -9.49
N PRO A 123 11.37 -5.98 -9.34
CA PRO A 123 11.48 -6.81 -8.15
C PRO A 123 11.62 -5.95 -6.88
N GLU A 124 11.15 -6.45 -5.74
CA GLU A 124 11.32 -5.74 -4.46
C GLU A 124 12.79 -5.60 -4.04
N ASN A 125 13.62 -6.59 -4.42
CA ASN A 125 15.06 -6.63 -4.17
C ASN A 125 15.77 -7.23 -5.39
N ILE A 126 16.63 -6.43 -6.03
CA ILE A 126 17.30 -6.83 -7.27
C ILE A 126 18.38 -7.91 -7.04
N ASP A 127 19.02 -7.96 -5.86
CA ASP A 127 19.98 -9.01 -5.53
C ASP A 127 19.28 -10.39 -5.45
N HIS A 128 18.07 -10.42 -4.87
CA HIS A 128 17.26 -11.64 -4.80
C HIS A 128 16.76 -12.06 -6.17
N PHE A 129 16.33 -11.10 -6.99
CA PHE A 129 15.88 -11.35 -8.36
C PHE A 129 17.00 -11.96 -9.22
N VAL A 130 18.18 -11.34 -9.25
CA VAL A 130 19.35 -11.86 -10.00
C VAL A 130 19.73 -13.25 -9.52
N LYS A 131 19.74 -13.49 -8.20
CA LYS A 131 19.98 -14.83 -7.64
C LYS A 131 18.93 -15.84 -8.09
N GLY A 132 17.65 -15.46 -8.11
CA GLY A 132 16.53 -16.29 -8.56
C GLY A 132 16.63 -16.68 -10.04
N LEU A 133 17.22 -15.84 -10.88
CA LEU A 133 17.48 -16.14 -12.29
C LEU A 133 18.65 -17.11 -12.51
N LYS A 134 19.47 -17.39 -11.47
CA LYS A 134 20.65 -18.27 -11.53
C LYS A 134 21.66 -17.88 -12.62
N ILE A 135 21.81 -16.58 -12.87
CA ILE A 135 22.75 -16.02 -13.84
C ILE A 135 23.61 -14.94 -13.20
N LYS A 136 24.87 -14.84 -13.62
CA LYS A 136 25.80 -13.84 -13.10
C LYS A 136 25.55 -12.50 -13.81
N ILE A 137 24.90 -11.56 -13.14
CA ILE A 137 24.62 -10.22 -13.66
C ILE A 137 25.25 -9.17 -12.75
N SER A 138 25.87 -8.15 -13.36
CA SER A 138 26.34 -6.97 -12.64
C SER A 138 25.18 -6.02 -12.33
N ILE A 139 25.10 -5.59 -11.07
CA ILE A 139 24.11 -4.61 -10.63
C ILE A 139 24.79 -3.23 -10.57
N LYS A 140 24.26 -2.27 -11.31
CA LYS A 140 24.68 -0.87 -11.25
C LYS A 140 23.97 -0.17 -10.09
N GLY A 141 24.73 0.64 -9.34
CA GLY A 141 24.28 1.32 -8.13
C GLY A 141 24.67 0.56 -6.86
N LYS A 142 25.16 1.30 -5.86
CA LYS A 142 25.60 0.74 -4.57
C LYS A 142 24.40 0.10 -3.85
N LYS A 143 24.63 -0.97 -3.10
CA LYS A 143 23.58 -1.60 -2.27
C LYS A 143 22.92 -0.54 -1.39
N TYR A 144 21.59 -0.63 -1.25
CA TYR A 144 20.75 0.33 -0.55
C TYR A 144 20.63 1.74 -1.16
N SER A 145 21.23 2.02 -2.32
CA SER A 145 20.97 3.27 -3.04
C SER A 145 19.49 3.39 -3.43
N PRO A 146 18.96 4.62 -3.63
CA PRO A 146 17.55 4.82 -3.96
C PRO A 146 17.12 4.11 -5.24
N TYR A 147 17.99 4.09 -6.26
CA TYR A 147 17.75 3.42 -7.53
C TYR A 147 18.96 2.54 -7.89
N ARG A 148 18.68 1.27 -8.20
CA ARG A 148 19.66 0.28 -8.68
C ARG A 148 19.09 -0.41 -9.91
N ARG A 149 19.97 -0.82 -10.82
CA ARG A 149 19.56 -1.43 -12.11
C ARG A 149 20.50 -2.55 -12.53
N ALA A 150 19.95 -3.59 -13.13
CA ALA A 150 20.67 -4.70 -13.73
C ALA A 150 20.16 -4.95 -15.16
N ILE A 151 21.06 -5.12 -16.12
CA ILE A 151 20.69 -5.57 -17.47
C ILE A 151 20.63 -7.09 -17.43
N ILE A 152 19.43 -7.65 -17.59
CA ILE A 152 19.19 -9.08 -17.48
C ILE A 152 19.56 -9.79 -18.78
N HIS A 153 19.14 -9.20 -19.90
CA HIS A 153 19.38 -9.75 -21.22
C HIS A 153 19.33 -8.64 -22.26
N LYS A 154 20.13 -8.78 -23.33
CA LYS A 154 20.16 -7.85 -24.46
C LYS A 154 20.09 -8.67 -25.75
N GLU A 155 19.12 -8.34 -26.59
CA GLU A 155 18.92 -8.90 -27.92
C GLU A 155 18.89 -7.73 -28.92
N LYS A 156 19.97 -7.55 -29.69
CA LYS A 156 20.15 -6.35 -30.55
C LYS A 156 19.95 -5.05 -29.76
N ASN A 157 18.93 -4.27 -30.12
CA ASN A 157 18.55 -3.01 -29.47
C ASN A 157 17.47 -3.17 -28.38
N HIS A 158 17.01 -4.39 -28.12
CA HIS A 158 16.03 -4.71 -27.09
C HIS A 158 16.73 -5.13 -25.79
N ILE A 159 16.47 -4.41 -24.70
CA ILE A 159 17.06 -4.64 -23.39
C ILE A 159 15.99 -5.04 -22.39
N LEU A 160 16.13 -6.21 -21.77
CA LEU A 160 15.37 -6.56 -20.58
C LEU A 160 16.21 -6.19 -19.37
N SER A 161 15.68 -5.36 -18.48
CA SER A 161 16.35 -4.96 -17.25
C SER A 161 15.49 -5.24 -16.02
N ALA A 162 16.09 -5.10 -14.84
CA ALA A 162 15.39 -5.05 -13.58
C ALA A 162 15.88 -3.85 -12.77
N VAL A 163 14.99 -3.27 -11.98
CA VAL A 163 15.27 -2.14 -11.12
C VAL A 163 14.78 -2.38 -9.70
N GLU A 164 15.55 -1.89 -8.75
CA GLU A 164 15.14 -1.79 -7.36
C GLU A 164 15.02 -0.32 -7.00
N ARG A 165 13.86 0.03 -6.41
CA ARG A 165 13.58 1.35 -5.87
C ARG A 165 13.54 1.29 -4.35
N ARG A 166 14.14 2.30 -3.72
CA ARG A 166 14.16 2.50 -2.28
C ARG A 166 13.88 3.96 -1.97
N GLY A 167 12.61 4.34 -2.01
CA GLY A 167 12.16 5.70 -1.70
C GLY A 167 12.58 6.74 -2.75
N THR A 168 12.35 6.45 -4.03
CA THR A 168 12.59 7.40 -5.13
C THR A 168 11.70 7.13 -6.33
N SER A 169 11.26 8.22 -6.95
CA SER A 169 10.60 8.21 -8.25
C SER A 169 11.59 8.39 -9.42
N GLY A 170 12.85 8.76 -9.18
CA GLY A 170 13.84 9.02 -10.24
C GLY A 170 14.38 7.76 -10.94
N PHE A 171 15.09 7.96 -12.05
CA PHE A 171 15.69 6.94 -12.92
C PHE A 171 17.22 7.02 -12.98
N THR A 172 17.83 7.84 -12.13
CA THR A 172 19.29 8.08 -12.12
C THR A 172 19.98 7.23 -11.07
N ILE A 173 21.10 6.62 -11.45
CA ILE A 173 21.98 5.91 -10.53
C ILE A 173 22.91 6.91 -9.85
N GLU A 174 22.70 7.15 -8.56
CA GLU A 174 23.54 8.04 -7.76
C GLU A 174 24.84 7.36 -7.34
N LYS A 175 25.99 7.84 -7.86
CA LYS A 175 27.32 7.28 -7.53
C LYS A 175 27.72 7.54 -6.06
N ASN A 176 27.39 8.72 -5.54
CA ASN A 176 27.87 9.24 -4.25
C ASN A 176 26.72 9.50 -3.27
N ARG A 177 25.80 8.55 -3.12
CA ARG A 177 24.73 8.66 -2.13
C ARG A 177 25.30 8.57 -0.72
N LYS A 178 25.05 9.61 0.10
CA LYS A 178 25.57 9.72 1.47
C LYS A 178 24.69 9.05 2.54
N ASP A 179 23.43 8.75 2.22
CA ASP A 179 22.44 8.25 3.20
C ASP A 179 22.33 6.71 3.28
N ILE A 180 23.29 5.98 2.70
CA ILE A 180 23.30 4.51 2.62
C ILE A 180 23.30 3.87 4.01
N GLU A 181 24.21 4.27 4.88
CA GLU A 181 24.30 3.71 6.24
C GLU A 181 23.08 4.11 7.08
N ALA A 182 22.62 5.37 7.00
CA ALA A 182 21.40 5.81 7.68
C ALA A 182 20.18 4.98 7.28
N TYR A 183 20.05 4.64 5.99
CA TYR A 183 18.96 3.79 5.49
C TYR A 183 19.07 2.34 5.99
N LYS A 184 20.28 1.78 6.03
CA LYS A 184 20.53 0.44 6.58
C LYS A 184 20.19 0.38 8.08
N GLU A 185 20.56 1.41 8.85
CA GLU A 185 20.18 1.50 10.26
C GLU A 185 18.67 1.67 10.43
N ALA A 186 18.00 2.47 9.59
CA ALA A 186 16.54 2.59 9.60
C ALA A 186 15.84 1.24 9.37
N LEU A 187 16.32 0.43 8.42
CA LEU A 187 15.78 -0.92 8.21
C LEU A 187 15.90 -1.80 9.47
N LYS A 188 17.06 -1.79 10.13
CA LYS A 188 17.27 -2.56 11.38
C LYS A 188 16.34 -2.05 12.49
N LEU A 189 16.29 -0.72 12.65
CA LEU A 189 15.52 -0.05 13.68
C LEU A 189 14.03 -0.35 13.55
N PHE A 190 13.44 -0.16 12.36
CA PHE A 190 12.03 -0.46 12.13
C PHE A 190 11.70 -1.95 12.25
N SER A 191 12.63 -2.83 11.87
CA SER A 191 12.44 -4.29 12.01
C SER A 191 12.45 -4.76 13.47
N ARG A 192 13.07 -3.99 14.38
CA ARG A 192 13.25 -4.33 15.80
C ARG A 192 12.45 -3.46 16.76
N ARG A 193 11.65 -2.52 16.24
CA ARG A 193 10.88 -1.59 17.08
C ARG A 193 9.95 -2.34 18.03
N GLU A 194 9.83 -1.82 19.24
CA GLU A 194 8.82 -2.28 20.20
C GLU A 194 7.43 -2.14 19.58
N ARG A 195 6.59 -3.13 19.84
CA ARG A 195 5.21 -3.18 19.33
C ARG A 195 4.22 -3.48 20.43
N LEU A 196 4.66 -4.07 21.55
CA LEU A 196 3.84 -4.37 22.70
C LEU A 196 4.00 -3.24 23.72
N PHE A 197 2.88 -2.63 24.08
CA PHE A 197 2.82 -1.56 25.08
C PHE A 197 1.56 -1.76 25.90
N ASP A 198 1.61 -1.42 27.18
CA ASP A 198 0.43 -1.46 28.06
C ASP A 198 -0.65 -0.46 27.62
N ASN A 199 -0.22 0.61 26.94
CA ASN A 199 -1.11 1.62 26.39
C ASN A 199 -0.78 1.86 24.91
N ASP A 200 -1.75 1.55 24.05
CA ASP A 200 -1.65 1.73 22.60
C ASP A 200 -1.27 3.17 22.21
N ARG A 201 -1.74 4.20 22.94
CA ARG A 201 -1.39 5.61 22.66
C ARG A 201 0.12 5.85 22.83
N ILE A 202 0.69 5.32 23.91
CA ILE A 202 2.13 5.48 24.20
C ILE A 202 2.93 4.82 23.08
N GLY A 203 2.56 3.59 22.69
CA GLY A 203 3.22 2.90 21.60
C GLY A 203 3.17 3.68 20.28
N ILE A 204 2.01 4.25 19.92
CA ILE A 204 1.87 5.07 18.70
C ILE A 204 2.77 6.29 18.76
N LEU A 205 2.84 6.98 19.90
CA LEU A 205 3.70 8.14 20.08
C LEU A 205 5.19 7.79 20.01
N GLU A 206 5.60 6.62 20.52
CA GLU A 206 6.96 6.12 20.37
C GLU A 206 7.30 5.80 18.90
N VAL A 207 6.34 5.24 18.13
CA VAL A 207 6.53 5.06 16.68
C VAL A 207 6.68 6.42 15.97
N GLU A 208 5.85 7.41 16.32
CA GLU A 208 5.97 8.74 15.74
C GLU A 208 7.32 9.40 16.06
N LYS A 209 7.78 9.28 17.31
CA LYS A 209 9.09 9.76 17.77
C LYS A 209 10.23 9.07 17.02
N LEU A 210 10.13 7.75 16.86
CA LEU A 210 11.08 6.96 16.08
C LEU A 210 11.19 7.49 14.65
N ILE A 211 10.05 7.67 13.97
CA ILE A 211 10.00 8.20 12.61
C ILE A 211 10.57 9.61 12.54
N LYS A 212 10.20 10.49 13.49
CA LYS A 212 10.76 11.86 13.60
C LYS A 212 12.29 11.85 13.70
N ASN A 213 12.87 10.89 14.39
CA ASN A 213 14.32 10.78 14.50
C ASN A 213 14.95 10.31 13.19
N VAL A 214 14.36 9.33 12.52
CA VAL A 214 14.90 8.79 11.27
C VAL A 214 14.85 9.83 10.13
N ILE A 215 13.75 10.60 10.00
CA ILE A 215 13.62 11.64 8.96
C ILE A 215 14.60 12.82 9.12
N ARG A 216 15.35 12.91 10.24
CA ARG A 216 16.44 13.88 10.38
C ARG A 216 17.66 13.53 9.52
N THR A 217 17.79 12.25 9.15
CA THR A 217 18.95 11.71 8.40
C THR A 217 18.56 11.14 7.03
N LEU A 218 17.28 10.83 6.84
CA LEU A 218 16.70 10.33 5.59
C LEU A 218 15.59 11.25 5.10
N SER A 219 15.36 11.29 3.79
CA SER A 219 14.14 11.91 3.28
C SER A 219 12.90 11.12 3.74
N PRO A 220 11.71 11.74 3.77
CA PRO A 220 10.46 11.04 4.05
C PRO A 220 10.27 9.81 3.15
N ALA A 221 10.49 9.94 1.84
CA ALA A 221 10.41 8.82 0.89
C ALA A 221 11.32 7.63 1.25
N ARG A 222 12.58 7.92 1.61
CA ARG A 222 13.55 6.90 2.04
C ARG A 222 13.14 6.23 3.34
N THR A 223 12.58 7.02 4.25
CA THR A 223 12.06 6.53 5.54
C THR A 223 10.82 5.67 5.35
N ALA A 224 9.88 6.09 4.49
CA ALA A 224 8.68 5.35 4.13
C ALA A 224 9.03 3.98 3.52
N ASP A 225 9.92 3.94 2.54
CA ASP A 225 10.35 2.68 1.94
C ASP A 225 10.97 1.73 2.99
N ALA A 226 11.85 2.23 3.87
CA ALA A 226 12.43 1.42 4.94
C ALA A 226 11.36 0.92 5.93
N PHE A 227 10.45 1.80 6.34
CA PHE A 227 9.35 1.49 7.25
C PHE A 227 8.43 0.40 6.68
N PHE A 228 7.93 0.57 5.46
CA PHE A 228 7.00 -0.37 4.84
C PHE A 228 7.64 -1.70 4.45
N ARG A 229 8.96 -1.73 4.16
CA ARG A 229 9.70 -2.99 4.04
C ARG A 229 9.68 -3.78 5.35
N ALA A 230 9.91 -3.10 6.48
CA ALA A 230 9.83 -3.73 7.80
C ALA A 230 8.39 -4.16 8.15
N GLU A 231 7.37 -3.34 7.85
CA GLU A 231 5.96 -3.70 8.07
C GLU A 231 5.54 -4.93 7.26
N ARG A 232 5.96 -5.04 5.99
CA ARG A 232 5.69 -6.24 5.17
C ARG A 232 6.30 -7.50 5.77
N ILE A 233 7.54 -7.43 6.26
CA ILE A 233 8.19 -8.58 6.93
C ILE A 233 7.41 -8.98 8.20
N TYR A 234 7.01 -7.99 9.01
CA TYR A 234 6.23 -8.22 10.23
C TYR A 234 4.84 -8.81 9.96
N TRP A 235 4.18 -8.35 8.89
CA TRP A 235 2.88 -8.87 8.47
C TRP A 235 3.01 -10.29 7.90
N GLU A 236 3.94 -10.50 6.98
CA GLU A 236 4.15 -11.78 6.31
C GLU A 236 4.48 -12.89 7.32
N ARG A 237 5.32 -12.64 8.33
CA ARG A 237 5.65 -13.66 9.34
C ARG A 237 4.43 -14.14 10.14
N ARG A 238 3.34 -13.36 10.19
CA ARG A 238 2.10 -13.68 10.91
C ARG A 238 1.00 -14.23 10.01
N ASN A 239 1.19 -14.21 8.69
CA ASN A 239 0.16 -14.55 7.73
C ASN A 239 0.60 -15.73 6.84
N LYS A 240 -0.04 -16.90 7.03
CA LYS A 240 0.29 -18.14 6.31
C LYS A 240 0.08 -17.99 4.82
N VAL A 241 -1.00 -17.35 4.39
CA VAL A 241 -1.28 -17.09 2.97
C VAL A 241 -0.22 -16.18 2.34
N ALA A 242 0.18 -15.13 3.04
CA ALA A 242 1.22 -14.22 2.61
C ALA A 242 2.55 -14.95 2.42
N LYS A 243 2.96 -15.80 3.37
CA LYS A 243 4.16 -16.65 3.22
C LYS A 243 4.06 -17.57 2.02
N HIS A 244 2.89 -18.20 1.81
CA HIS A 244 2.67 -19.09 0.67
C HIS A 244 2.85 -18.33 -0.65
N GLN A 245 2.17 -17.19 -0.81
CA GLN A 245 2.26 -16.40 -2.02
C GLN A 245 3.65 -15.75 -2.18
N ARG A 246 4.29 -15.33 -1.09
CA ARG A 246 5.67 -14.84 -1.09
C ARG A 246 6.63 -15.90 -1.63
N LYS A 247 6.54 -17.13 -1.14
CA LYS A 247 7.35 -18.25 -1.62
C LYS A 247 7.21 -18.44 -3.14
N ARG A 248 5.99 -18.29 -3.66
CA ARG A 248 5.71 -18.36 -5.10
C ARG A 248 6.38 -17.24 -5.89
N HIS A 249 6.32 -16.00 -5.40
CA HIS A 249 7.04 -14.86 -6.01
C HIS A 249 8.57 -15.04 -5.95
N ASP A 250 9.08 -15.58 -4.85
CA ASP A 250 10.51 -15.76 -4.63
C ASP A 250 11.11 -16.91 -5.43
N LEU A 251 10.31 -17.79 -6.07
CA LEU A 251 10.79 -18.71 -7.11
C LEU A 251 11.50 -17.97 -8.27
N ASN A 252 11.14 -16.71 -8.48
CA ASN A 252 11.78 -15.81 -9.44
C ASN A 252 12.51 -14.64 -8.75
N GLY A 253 12.61 -14.63 -7.41
CA GLY A 253 13.22 -13.55 -6.64
C GLY A 253 12.49 -12.20 -6.74
N LEU A 254 11.18 -12.20 -6.98
CA LEU A 254 10.39 -10.99 -7.24
C LEU A 254 9.97 -10.24 -5.96
N GLY A 255 9.77 -10.96 -4.86
CA GLY A 255 9.20 -10.41 -3.63
C GLY A 255 7.81 -9.78 -3.82
N TRP A 256 7.56 -8.65 -3.14
CA TRP A 256 6.28 -7.93 -3.22
C TRP A 256 6.26 -6.77 -4.24
N GLY A 257 7.07 -6.81 -5.30
CA GLY A 257 7.16 -5.73 -6.29
C GLY A 257 5.84 -5.38 -7.03
N ASN A 258 4.86 -6.29 -7.03
CA ASN A 258 3.53 -6.09 -7.61
C ASN A 258 2.45 -5.65 -6.60
N HIS A 259 2.84 -5.27 -5.38
CA HIS A 259 1.91 -4.73 -4.38
C HIS A 259 1.14 -3.52 -4.91
N ASP A 260 -0.10 -3.39 -4.45
CA ASP A 260 -1.04 -2.34 -4.84
C ASP A 260 -1.22 -1.33 -3.71
N HIS A 261 -1.74 -1.80 -2.57
CA HIS A 261 -1.88 -1.00 -1.37
C HIS A 261 -1.64 -1.81 -0.09
N HIS A 262 -1.38 -1.07 0.99
CA HIS A 262 -1.30 -1.60 2.35
C HIS A 262 -2.44 -1.04 3.20
N THR A 263 -2.99 -1.86 4.09
CA THR A 263 -4.13 -1.44 4.92
C THR A 263 -3.79 -1.51 6.40
N PHE A 264 -4.10 -0.43 7.10
CA PHE A 264 -3.95 -0.29 8.55
C PHE A 264 -5.30 0.02 9.17
N ARG A 265 -5.65 -0.72 10.20
CA ARG A 265 -6.83 -0.48 11.04
C ARG A 265 -6.43 0.25 12.31
N SER A 266 -7.19 1.28 12.67
CA SER A 266 -7.00 2.05 13.90
C SER A 266 -8.29 2.26 14.67
N SER A 267 -8.16 2.38 16.00
CA SER A 267 -9.28 2.86 16.81
C SER A 267 -9.59 4.33 16.53
N ARG A 268 -10.83 4.74 16.82
CA ARG A 268 -11.31 6.13 16.63
C ARG A 268 -10.46 7.14 17.41
N LYS A 269 -10.20 6.87 18.70
CA LYS A 269 -9.33 7.71 19.55
C LYS A 269 -7.91 7.89 19.00
N ASN A 270 -7.35 6.89 18.32
CA ASN A 270 -5.95 6.89 17.89
C ASN A 270 -5.76 7.30 16.42
N PHE A 271 -6.85 7.45 15.66
CA PHE A 271 -6.80 7.62 14.22
C PHE A 271 -5.95 8.81 13.75
N THR A 272 -6.12 9.98 14.38
CA THR A 272 -5.38 11.20 13.98
C THR A 272 -3.87 11.06 14.13
N TYR A 273 -3.41 10.20 15.04
CA TYR A 273 -1.99 9.96 15.28
C TYR A 273 -1.42 9.01 14.23
N LEU A 274 -2.20 8.02 13.80
CA LEU A 274 -1.86 7.17 12.66
C LEU A 274 -1.71 8.01 11.38
N ILE A 275 -2.67 8.90 11.09
CA ILE A 275 -2.59 9.81 9.93
C ILE A 275 -1.34 10.68 10.00
N ARG A 276 -1.11 11.32 11.16
CA ARG A 276 0.07 12.17 11.38
C ARG A 276 1.39 11.41 11.19
N ILE A 277 1.45 10.13 11.53
CA ILE A 277 2.61 9.28 11.26
C ILE A 277 2.83 9.11 9.76
N PHE A 278 1.78 8.79 9.00
CA PHE A 278 1.90 8.62 7.54
C PHE A 278 2.27 9.93 6.84
N GLU A 279 1.70 11.06 7.24
CA GLU A 279 2.09 12.36 6.67
C GLU A 279 3.57 12.70 6.94
N LYS A 280 4.11 12.33 8.11
CA LYS A 280 5.55 12.48 8.40
C LYS A 280 6.43 11.58 7.54
N LEU A 281 5.91 10.44 7.11
CA LEU A 281 6.55 9.58 6.12
C LEU A 281 6.42 10.13 4.69
N GLY A 282 5.75 11.26 4.47
CA GLY A 282 5.61 11.91 3.17
C GLY A 282 4.36 11.52 2.39
N PHE A 283 3.42 10.81 3.01
CA PHE A 283 2.13 10.52 2.39
C PHE A 283 1.24 11.76 2.38
N LEU A 284 0.40 11.86 1.36
CA LEU A 284 -0.63 12.87 1.20
C LEU A 284 -2.00 12.21 1.31
N CYS A 285 -2.91 12.80 2.08
CA CYS A 285 -4.32 12.40 2.06
C CYS A 285 -4.89 12.64 0.66
N ARG A 286 -5.55 11.63 0.09
CA ARG A 286 -6.04 11.65 -1.29
C ARG A 286 -7.56 11.72 -1.35
N GLU A 287 -8.24 10.71 -0.84
CA GLU A 287 -9.70 10.64 -0.76
C GLU A 287 -10.16 9.97 0.54
N ARG A 288 -11.43 10.18 0.87
CA ARG A 288 -12.12 9.46 1.95
C ARG A 288 -13.00 8.40 1.32
N PHE A 289 -12.95 7.20 1.86
CA PHE A 289 -13.80 6.10 1.45
C PHE A 289 -14.78 5.77 2.58
N PHE A 290 -16.04 5.49 2.23
CA PHE A 290 -17.05 5.01 3.16
C PHE A 290 -17.64 3.71 2.63
N ALA A 291 -17.58 2.65 3.42
CA ALA A 291 -18.04 1.33 3.02
C ALA A 291 -19.58 1.17 3.07
N GLY A 292 -20.30 2.23 3.46
CA GLY A 292 -21.75 2.26 3.62
C GLY A 292 -22.19 2.08 5.06
N GLU A 293 -23.40 2.56 5.35
CA GLU A 293 -23.97 2.63 6.71
C GLU A 293 -24.00 1.25 7.40
N LYS A 294 -24.42 0.21 6.68
CA LYS A 294 -24.45 -1.17 7.20
C LYS A 294 -23.08 -1.71 7.58
N ALA A 295 -22.03 -1.28 6.88
CA ALA A 295 -20.67 -1.69 7.18
C ALA A 295 -20.12 -0.92 8.40
N GLY A 296 -20.49 0.36 8.54
CA GLY A 296 -20.16 1.20 9.70
C GLY A 296 -18.68 1.57 9.80
N TRP A 297 -17.96 1.59 8.68
CA TRP A 297 -16.55 1.95 8.62
C TRP A 297 -16.18 2.67 7.32
N GLY A 298 -15.04 3.34 7.36
CA GLY A 298 -14.46 4.01 6.20
C GLY A 298 -12.95 4.07 6.31
N ALA A 299 -12.32 4.75 5.37
CA ALA A 299 -10.87 4.89 5.34
C ALA A 299 -10.46 6.29 4.90
N GLN A 300 -9.35 6.77 5.45
CA GLN A 300 -8.55 7.79 4.78
C GLN A 300 -7.58 7.06 3.85
N VAL A 301 -7.67 7.35 2.56
CA VAL A 301 -6.70 6.85 1.57
C VAL A 301 -5.56 7.85 1.46
N LEU A 302 -4.33 7.35 1.48
CA LEU A 302 -3.12 8.17 1.35
C LEU A 302 -2.20 7.63 0.27
N GLU A 303 -1.50 8.52 -0.43
CA GLU A 303 -0.52 8.15 -1.46
C GLU A 303 0.82 8.85 -1.22
N HIS A 304 1.91 8.18 -1.59
CA HIS A 304 3.25 8.77 -1.50
C HIS A 304 3.78 9.12 -2.90
N PRO A 305 4.12 10.38 -3.20
CA PRO A 305 4.50 10.81 -4.55
C PRO A 305 5.74 10.10 -5.11
N ASP A 306 6.68 9.74 -4.22
CA ASP A 306 7.92 9.04 -4.62
C ASP A 306 7.95 7.52 -4.45
N CYS A 307 7.00 6.91 -3.71
CA CYS A 307 7.09 5.48 -3.38
C CYS A 307 6.12 4.60 -4.17
N ASN A 308 5.25 5.18 -5.00
CA ASN A 308 4.33 4.48 -5.90
C ASN A 308 3.52 3.34 -5.24
N PHE A 309 3.01 3.60 -4.04
CA PHE A 309 2.02 2.73 -3.38
C PHE A 309 1.06 3.54 -2.50
N VAL A 310 -0.10 2.94 -2.24
CA VAL A 310 -1.22 3.55 -1.50
C VAL A 310 -1.36 2.92 -0.12
N VAL A 311 -1.86 3.70 0.84
CA VAL A 311 -2.24 3.25 2.18
C VAL A 311 -3.73 3.49 2.40
N PHE A 312 -4.44 2.47 2.85
CA PHE A 312 -5.79 2.58 3.38
C PHE A 312 -5.71 2.59 4.90
N ALA A 313 -6.07 3.71 5.52
CA ALA A 313 -6.19 3.83 6.97
C ALA A 313 -7.66 3.69 7.37
N ASP A 314 -8.05 2.48 7.73
CA ASP A 314 -9.42 2.10 8.09
C ASP A 314 -9.76 2.51 9.53
N VAL A 315 -10.98 3.00 9.72
CA VAL A 315 -11.56 3.36 11.02
C VAL A 315 -13.09 3.23 11.00
N ASP A 316 -13.69 2.90 12.14
CA ASP A 316 -15.15 2.94 12.28
C ASP A 316 -15.64 4.39 12.14
N ILE A 317 -16.57 4.65 11.22
CA ILE A 317 -17.21 5.96 11.02
C ILE A 317 -18.71 5.78 10.80
N THR A 318 -19.49 6.76 11.24
CA THR A 318 -20.92 6.84 10.96
C THR A 318 -21.17 7.56 9.63
N GLU A 319 -22.39 7.45 9.11
CA GLU A 319 -22.75 8.17 7.87
C GLU A 319 -22.59 9.69 8.00
N MET A 320 -22.93 10.27 9.15
CA MET A 320 -22.77 11.71 9.39
C MET A 320 -21.30 12.15 9.44
N GLU A 321 -20.37 11.23 9.67
CA GLU A 321 -18.95 11.51 9.80
C GLU A 321 -18.18 11.37 8.47
N LYS A 322 -18.78 10.75 7.45
CA LYS A 322 -18.09 10.40 6.19
C LYS A 322 -17.50 11.60 5.44
N ASP A 323 -18.20 12.72 5.49
CA ASP A 323 -17.83 13.96 4.79
C ASP A 323 -17.01 14.91 5.68
N THR A 324 -16.76 14.52 6.93
CA THR A 324 -15.94 15.30 7.86
C THR A 324 -14.46 15.03 7.66
N ASP A 325 -13.63 15.95 8.13
CA ASP A 325 -12.19 15.74 8.19
C ASP A 325 -11.77 14.90 9.41
N PHE A 326 -12.30 13.67 9.48
CA PHE A 326 -12.06 12.75 10.59
C PHE A 326 -10.58 12.37 10.75
N SER A 327 -9.79 12.49 9.68
CA SER A 327 -8.34 12.24 9.64
C SER A 327 -7.55 13.21 10.51
N HIS A 328 -7.95 14.48 10.59
CA HIS A 328 -7.24 15.51 11.34
C HIS A 328 -8.03 16.01 12.56
N LYS A 329 -9.36 16.11 12.46
CA LYS A 329 -10.23 16.54 13.57
C LYS A 329 -10.49 15.43 14.58
N GLY A 330 -10.30 14.18 14.18
CA GLY A 330 -10.56 13.02 15.00
C GLY A 330 -12.04 12.68 15.11
N LEU A 331 -12.32 11.63 15.88
CA LEU A 331 -13.63 11.01 16.01
C LEU A 331 -13.95 10.83 17.49
N LYS A 332 -15.20 11.11 17.87
CA LYS A 332 -15.69 10.82 19.23
C LYS A 332 -15.82 9.31 19.40
N GLU A 333 -15.51 8.77 20.56
CA GLU A 333 -15.73 7.34 20.83
C GLU A 333 -17.23 7.00 20.79
N THR A 334 -17.55 5.80 20.31
CA THR A 334 -18.92 5.26 20.23
C THR A 334 -19.14 4.21 21.30
N LYS A 335 -20.38 4.04 21.78
CA LYS A 335 -20.73 3.01 22.76
C LYS A 335 -20.58 1.58 22.19
N LYS A 336 -20.80 1.42 20.89
CA LYS A 336 -20.66 0.16 20.15
C LYS A 336 -19.41 0.22 19.28
N LEU A 337 -18.66 -0.87 19.26
CA LEU A 337 -17.55 -1.06 18.33
C LEU A 337 -18.10 -1.56 16.99
N GLY A 338 -17.64 -0.95 15.89
CA GLY A 338 -17.86 -1.47 14.55
C GLY A 338 -16.86 -2.56 14.20
N THR A 339 -16.81 -2.92 12.92
CA THR A 339 -15.93 -3.97 12.41
C THR A 339 -14.46 -3.67 12.70
N ILE A 340 -14.04 -2.41 12.54
CA ILE A 340 -12.65 -2.01 12.70
C ILE A 340 -12.31 -1.93 14.19
N GLY A 341 -13.16 -1.29 14.99
CA GLY A 341 -12.95 -1.12 16.42
C GLY A 341 -12.93 -2.45 17.17
N LEU A 342 -13.77 -3.41 16.80
CA LEU A 342 -13.75 -4.76 17.39
C LEU A 342 -12.43 -5.48 17.04
N TRP A 343 -12.00 -5.40 15.78
CA TRP A 343 -10.73 -6.00 15.36
C TRP A 343 -9.55 -5.38 16.10
N VAL A 344 -9.49 -4.05 16.24
CA VAL A 344 -8.42 -3.35 16.98
C VAL A 344 -8.47 -3.69 18.47
N ALA A 345 -9.66 -3.80 19.07
CA ALA A 345 -9.77 -4.17 20.47
C ALA A 345 -9.25 -5.60 20.74
N LEU A 346 -9.48 -6.53 19.81
CA LEU A 346 -8.99 -7.91 19.91
C LEU A 346 -7.48 -8.03 19.60
N HIS A 347 -7.01 -7.37 18.55
CA HIS A 347 -5.66 -7.63 18.00
C HIS A 347 -4.63 -6.52 18.28
N GLY A 348 -5.06 -5.35 18.75
CA GLY A 348 -4.24 -4.16 18.88
C GLY A 348 -4.22 -3.29 17.63
N GLU A 349 -3.59 -2.13 17.74
CA GLU A 349 -3.48 -1.15 16.65
C GLU A 349 -2.59 -1.69 15.52
N SER A 350 -2.98 -1.47 14.25
CA SER A 350 -2.21 -2.02 13.11
C SER A 350 -0.79 -1.49 13.04
N ILE A 351 -0.57 -0.26 13.49
CA ILE A 351 0.76 0.34 13.55
C ILE A 351 1.62 -0.25 14.69
N LEU A 352 1.07 -1.11 15.55
CA LEU A 352 1.73 -1.72 16.71
C LEU A 352 1.68 -3.25 16.63
N GLN A 353 0.86 -3.87 17.49
CA GLN A 353 0.85 -5.30 17.79
C GLN A 353 0.33 -6.13 16.63
N SER A 354 -0.76 -5.70 16.00
CA SER A 354 -1.42 -6.50 14.98
C SER A 354 -0.67 -6.48 13.65
N GLY A 355 0.05 -5.40 13.36
CA GLY A 355 0.66 -5.16 12.05
C GLY A 355 -0.38 -4.77 11.01
N MET A 356 0.03 -4.68 9.74
CA MET A 356 -0.89 -4.41 8.64
C MET A 356 -2.07 -5.39 8.66
N HIS A 357 -3.28 -4.87 8.42
CA HIS A 357 -4.48 -5.70 8.33
C HIS A 357 -4.44 -6.59 7.08
N HIS A 358 -4.07 -6.01 5.94
CA HIS A 358 -3.75 -6.76 4.72
C HIS A 358 -2.83 -5.96 3.81
N MET A 359 -2.32 -6.65 2.80
CA MET A 359 -1.68 -6.06 1.64
C MET A 359 -2.40 -6.60 0.41
N ALA A 360 -2.79 -5.71 -0.49
CA ALA A 360 -3.28 -6.07 -1.80
C ALA A 360 -2.12 -6.11 -2.79
N ALA A 361 -2.22 -7.00 -3.76
CA ALA A 361 -1.29 -7.08 -4.88
C ALA A 361 -2.06 -7.47 -6.16
N ARG A 362 -1.45 -7.21 -7.31
CA ARG A 362 -2.10 -7.39 -8.61
C ARG A 362 -1.85 -8.77 -9.18
N PHE A 363 -2.92 -9.43 -9.61
CA PHE A 363 -2.91 -10.81 -10.05
C PHE A 363 -3.84 -11.05 -11.23
N ASN A 364 -3.63 -12.16 -11.93
CA ASN A 364 -4.67 -12.78 -12.71
C ASN A 364 -5.69 -13.38 -11.73
N PHE A 365 -6.81 -12.68 -11.57
CA PHE A 365 -7.82 -12.99 -10.56
C PHE A 365 -8.30 -14.44 -10.58
N THR A 366 -8.65 -14.95 -11.76
CA THR A 366 -9.14 -16.32 -11.95
C THR A 366 -8.05 -17.34 -11.67
N GLN A 367 -6.84 -17.11 -12.20
CA GLN A 367 -5.72 -18.03 -12.03
C GLN A 367 -5.26 -18.12 -10.57
N LEU A 368 -5.16 -16.98 -9.88
CA LEU A 368 -4.75 -16.96 -8.48
C LEU A 368 -5.72 -17.75 -7.61
N ARG A 369 -7.04 -17.54 -7.77
CA ARG A 369 -8.05 -18.27 -7.00
C ARG A 369 -7.94 -19.78 -7.21
N ARG A 370 -7.72 -20.22 -8.46
CA ARG A 370 -7.51 -21.66 -8.77
C ARG A 370 -6.26 -22.19 -8.09
N ASP A 371 -5.14 -21.49 -8.17
CA ASP A 371 -3.87 -21.96 -7.60
C ASP A 371 -3.86 -21.93 -6.07
N LEU A 372 -4.48 -20.92 -5.45
CA LEU A 372 -4.69 -20.90 -4.00
C LEU A 372 -5.60 -22.05 -3.56
N ASN A 373 -6.67 -22.34 -4.30
CA ASN A 373 -7.54 -23.48 -3.99
C ASN A 373 -6.80 -24.82 -4.07
N ARG A 374 -5.92 -25.01 -5.06
CA ARG A 374 -5.03 -26.19 -5.15
C ARG A 374 -4.10 -26.31 -3.94
N ALA A 375 -3.74 -25.18 -3.33
CA ALA A 375 -2.97 -25.13 -2.09
C ALA A 375 -3.83 -25.18 -0.82
N HIS A 376 -5.13 -25.51 -0.93
CA HIS A 376 -6.11 -25.53 0.16
C HIS A 376 -6.27 -24.17 0.87
N ILE A 377 -6.05 -23.08 0.14
CA ILE A 377 -6.26 -21.71 0.61
C ILE A 377 -7.58 -21.20 0.03
N GLY A 378 -8.58 -21.04 0.89
CA GLY A 378 -9.88 -20.53 0.49
C GLY A 378 -9.84 -19.04 0.13
N THR A 379 -10.67 -18.65 -0.83
CA THR A 379 -10.92 -17.24 -1.19
C THR A 379 -12.37 -16.87 -0.91
N MET A 380 -12.61 -15.64 -0.44
CA MET A 380 -13.96 -15.12 -0.23
C MET A 380 -14.64 -14.83 -1.58
N LYS A 381 -15.95 -14.63 -1.57
CA LYS A 381 -16.64 -14.05 -2.75
C LYS A 381 -16.06 -12.66 -3.04
N PRO A 382 -15.92 -12.28 -4.33
CA PRO A 382 -15.47 -10.93 -4.65
C PRO A 382 -16.43 -9.90 -4.05
N PHE A 383 -15.88 -8.85 -3.46
CA PHE A 383 -16.64 -7.68 -3.02
C PHE A 383 -16.65 -6.57 -4.07
N SER A 384 -15.79 -6.69 -5.08
CA SER A 384 -15.83 -5.94 -6.34
C SER A 384 -15.65 -6.94 -7.48
N ASP A 385 -16.52 -6.93 -8.49
CA ASP A 385 -16.47 -7.86 -9.64
C ASP A 385 -16.73 -7.16 -10.98
N PHE A 386 -16.17 -5.96 -11.14
CA PHE A 386 -16.23 -5.23 -12.41
C PHE A 386 -15.23 -5.83 -13.41
N SER A 387 -15.45 -5.59 -14.71
CA SER A 387 -14.51 -6.00 -15.76
C SER A 387 -13.12 -5.37 -15.60
N PHE A 388 -13.06 -4.18 -15.02
CA PHE A 388 -11.85 -3.37 -14.82
C PHE A 388 -11.30 -3.42 -13.37
N LEU A 389 -12.08 -3.92 -12.41
CA LEU A 389 -11.67 -4.03 -11.00
C LEU A 389 -12.35 -5.23 -10.34
N LYS A 390 -11.55 -6.27 -10.08
CA LYS A 390 -11.97 -7.45 -9.32
C LYS A 390 -11.16 -7.56 -8.05
N GLN A 391 -11.84 -7.67 -6.92
CA GLN A 391 -11.20 -7.72 -5.61
C GLN A 391 -11.85 -8.80 -4.75
N ALA A 392 -10.99 -9.60 -4.11
CA ALA A 392 -11.40 -10.59 -3.14
C ALA A 392 -10.29 -10.77 -2.12
N PHE A 393 -10.69 -11.04 -0.87
CA PHE A 393 -9.75 -11.51 0.15
C PHE A 393 -9.61 -13.02 0.09
N THR A 394 -8.49 -13.55 0.57
CA THR A 394 -8.46 -14.92 1.06
C THR A 394 -9.39 -15.05 2.27
N LYS A 395 -9.79 -16.27 2.62
CA LYS A 395 -10.46 -16.49 3.91
C LYS A 395 -9.51 -16.02 5.02
N GLY A 396 -10.08 -15.34 6.02
CA GLY A 396 -9.32 -14.84 7.16
C GLY A 396 -8.69 -15.98 7.96
N GLU A 397 -7.50 -15.74 8.49
CA GLU A 397 -6.83 -16.66 9.40
C GLU A 397 -7.32 -16.43 10.83
N PHE A 398 -7.39 -17.49 11.63
CA PHE A 398 -7.66 -17.37 13.06
C PHE A 398 -6.37 -17.09 13.81
N TRP A 399 -6.33 -15.98 14.53
CA TRP A 399 -5.19 -15.62 15.38
C TRP A 399 -5.58 -15.77 16.84
N LYS A 400 -4.65 -16.30 17.66
CA LYS A 400 -4.81 -16.28 19.10
C LYS A 400 -4.84 -14.82 19.58
N VAL A 401 -5.86 -14.48 20.35
CA VAL A 401 -6.04 -13.17 20.97
C VAL A 401 -5.49 -13.21 22.41
N GLU A 402 -4.92 -12.10 22.86
CA GLU A 402 -4.48 -11.95 24.25
C GLU A 402 -5.67 -12.03 25.21
N LYS A 403 -5.55 -12.87 26.24
CA LYS A 403 -6.62 -13.11 27.21
C LYS A 403 -7.13 -11.80 27.83
N ASN A 404 -6.24 -10.91 28.24
CA ASN A 404 -6.60 -9.62 28.84
C ASN A 404 -7.46 -8.75 27.92
N ARG A 405 -7.19 -8.75 26.60
CA ARG A 405 -7.99 -8.02 25.61
C ARG A 405 -9.39 -8.62 25.47
N LEU A 406 -9.48 -9.95 25.41
CA LEU A 406 -10.75 -10.66 25.36
C LEU A 406 -11.59 -10.43 26.62
N ASP A 407 -11.00 -10.59 27.80
CA ASP A 407 -11.66 -10.41 29.10
C ASP A 407 -12.18 -8.97 29.25
N THR A 408 -11.40 -7.98 28.80
CA THR A 408 -11.82 -6.57 28.79
C THR A 408 -13.06 -6.35 27.90
N LEU A 409 -13.09 -6.97 26.72
CA LEU A 409 -14.23 -6.89 25.81
C LEU A 409 -15.48 -7.59 26.37
N GLN A 410 -15.32 -8.77 26.97
CA GLN A 410 -16.41 -9.49 27.61
C GLN A 410 -17.00 -8.69 28.78
N LYS A 411 -16.17 -8.10 29.64
CA LYS A 411 -16.62 -7.21 30.72
C LYS A 411 -17.42 -6.03 30.18
N LYS A 412 -16.93 -5.35 29.13
CA LYS A 412 -17.65 -4.25 28.48
C LYS A 412 -19.00 -4.68 27.92
N ARG A 413 -19.07 -5.84 27.25
CA ARG A 413 -20.32 -6.41 26.74
C ARG A 413 -21.31 -6.69 27.87
N ASN A 414 -20.87 -7.33 28.95
CA ASN A 414 -21.73 -7.67 30.08
C ASN A 414 -22.29 -6.42 30.77
N ASN A 415 -21.47 -5.39 30.95
CA ASN A 415 -21.91 -4.11 31.52
C ASN A 415 -22.94 -3.41 30.62
N TYR A 416 -22.74 -3.46 29.30
CA TYR A 416 -23.72 -2.92 28.35
C TYR A 416 -25.06 -3.67 28.41
N LEU A 417 -25.03 -5.02 28.45
CA LEU A 417 -26.24 -5.84 28.55
C LEU A 417 -26.99 -5.59 29.87
N ARG A 418 -26.29 -5.52 31.01
CA ARG A 418 -26.88 -5.15 32.31
C ARG A 418 -27.54 -3.76 32.26
N THR A 419 -26.91 -2.81 31.58
CA THR A 419 -27.48 -1.46 31.43
C THR A 419 -28.79 -1.50 30.63
N ILE A 420 -28.84 -2.26 29.53
CA ILE A 420 -30.06 -2.44 28.74
C ILE A 420 -31.14 -3.15 29.56
N GLN A 421 -30.80 -4.21 30.30
CA GLN A 421 -31.73 -4.91 31.17
C GLN A 421 -32.33 -3.98 32.23
N ASN A 422 -31.50 -3.15 32.88
CA ASN A 422 -31.97 -2.18 33.87
C ASN A 422 -32.87 -1.09 33.26
N ILE A 423 -32.56 -0.63 32.04
CA ILE A 423 -33.44 0.31 31.31
C ILE A 423 -34.75 -0.38 30.96
N SER A 424 -34.71 -1.61 30.42
CA SER A 424 -35.90 -2.38 30.08
C SER A 424 -36.78 -2.63 31.30
N ALA A 425 -36.19 -2.98 32.45
CA ALA A 425 -36.89 -3.17 33.72
C ALA A 425 -37.57 -1.86 34.19
N LYS A 426 -36.87 -0.73 34.14
CA LYS A 426 -37.44 0.59 34.45
C LYS A 426 -38.54 1.01 33.47
N TRP A 427 -38.51 0.53 32.22
CA TRP A 427 -39.54 0.80 31.23
C TRP A 427 -40.75 -0.15 31.36
N SER A 428 -40.55 -1.40 31.79
CA SER A 428 -41.66 -2.27 32.19
C SER A 428 -42.35 -1.77 33.46
N ASP A 429 -41.59 -1.23 34.42
CA ASP A 429 -42.15 -0.56 35.61
C ASP A 429 -42.82 0.78 35.30
N ARG A 430 -42.54 1.40 34.15
CA ARG A 430 -43.25 2.60 33.66
C ARG A 430 -44.40 2.28 32.71
N LYS A 431 -44.59 1.02 32.29
CA LYS A 431 -45.81 0.61 31.56
C LYS A 431 -47.01 0.38 32.48
N SER A 432 -46.83 0.48 33.81
CA SER A 432 -47.93 0.71 34.77
C SER A 432 -48.39 2.18 34.82
N PHE A 433 -47.72 3.11 34.11
CA PHE A 433 -48.19 4.49 33.95
C PHE A 433 -49.30 4.64 32.89
N ARG A 434 -50.15 3.62 32.74
CA ARG A 434 -51.48 3.70 32.09
C ARG A 434 -52.62 3.78 33.11
N GLU A 435 -52.31 3.86 34.41
CA GLU A 435 -53.29 4.18 35.47
C GLU A 435 -53.18 5.61 36.01
N TYR A 436 -52.18 6.40 35.63
CA TYR A 436 -52.04 7.79 36.08
C TYR A 436 -52.79 8.83 35.22
N SER A 437 -53.51 8.41 34.18
CA SER A 437 -54.38 9.27 33.37
C SER A 437 -55.88 8.98 33.55
N LYS A 438 -56.26 8.32 34.65
CA LYS A 438 -57.67 8.10 35.05
C LYS A 438 -58.04 8.62 36.45
N THR A 439 -57.11 9.24 37.17
CA THR A 439 -57.34 9.82 38.52
C THR A 439 -56.83 11.25 38.68
N ALA A 440 -56.57 11.97 37.59
CA ALA A 440 -56.48 13.41 37.59
C ALA A 440 -57.49 13.95 36.57
N GLY A 441 -58.73 14.13 37.02
CA GLY A 441 -59.67 15.03 36.36
C GLY A 441 -59.21 16.47 36.58
N ILE A 442 -58.21 16.89 35.80
CA ILE A 442 -57.83 18.28 35.51
C ILE A 442 -57.47 18.34 34.03
#